data_AF-A0A383EX21-F1
#
_entry.id   AF-A0A383EX21-F1
#
_cell.length_a   1.000
_cell.length_b   1.000
_cell.length_c   1.000
_cell.angle_alpha   90.00
_cell.angle_beta   90.00
_cell.angle_gamma   90.00
#
_symmetry.space_group_name_H-M   'P 1'
#
loop_
_entity.id
_entity.type
_entity.pdbx_description
1 polymer ?
#
loop_
_entity_poly.entity_id
_entity_poly.type
_entity_poly.pdbx_seq_one_letter_code
_entity_poly.pdbx_strand_id
1 'polypeptide(L)'
;SKEFGPLDFTAGLGWGQLARTGDISNPLTSLRESFELRPGYEGQGGTLNYSSWFSGEKVGLFAGLEYRIKRLGTRLKIEYDTSDQSNPLSPLVPINVSSKINYGLSFPLGQWGEFSFGYQRGNTYQFSFFLKGDYSKENLVPKYESPPPLAQPNKLQKEKLKSDKDFYYRSLLRNLNRYEVYLQGATRTEDKLDITINQAKYRSYVRATGRAARVAASISPPEIKTVEI
;
A
#
# COMPACT_ATOMS: atom_id res chain seq x y z
N SER A 1 11.11 -5.61 22.84
CA SER A 1 11.11 -4.18 22.48
C SER A 1 10.42 -3.41 23.60
N LYS A 2 10.92 -2.22 23.92
CA LYS A 2 10.31 -1.30 24.88
C LYS A 2 10.52 0.14 24.40
N GLU A 3 9.41 0.85 24.21
CA GLU A 3 9.40 2.25 23.84
C GLU A 3 9.39 3.15 25.09
N PHE A 4 10.30 4.11 25.11
CA PHE A 4 10.46 5.17 26.09
C PHE A 4 10.38 6.52 25.36
N GLY A 5 9.16 6.96 25.07
CA GLY A 5 8.93 8.20 24.34
C GLY A 5 9.44 8.14 22.90
N PRO A 6 10.38 9.00 22.46
CA PRO A 6 10.94 8.95 21.11
C PRO A 6 11.97 7.83 20.90
N LEU A 7 12.36 7.10 21.95
CA LEU A 7 13.36 6.05 21.92
C LEU A 7 12.67 4.68 22.00
N ASP A 8 13.02 3.75 21.11
CA ASP A 8 12.65 2.34 21.22
C ASP A 8 13.91 1.48 21.29
N PHE A 9 13.93 0.56 22.25
CA PHE A 9 15.02 -0.38 22.44
C PHE A 9 14.53 -1.81 22.25
N THR A 10 15.29 -2.59 21.49
CA THR A 10 15.04 -4.01 21.25
C THR A 10 16.30 -4.81 21.54
N ALA A 11 16.15 -5.95 22.20
CA ALA A 11 17.20 -6.93 22.35
C ALA A 11 16.58 -8.33 22.29
N GLY A 12 17.36 -9.30 21.84
CA GLY A 12 16.91 -10.68 21.76
C GLY A 12 18.05 -11.64 21.47
N LEU A 13 17.69 -12.93 21.48
CA LEU A 13 18.61 -14.02 21.18
C LEU A 13 18.24 -14.64 19.84
N GLY A 14 19.25 -14.97 19.05
CA GLY A 14 19.14 -15.72 17.82
C GLY A 14 19.75 -17.11 17.98
N TRP A 15 19.32 -18.05 17.14
CA TRP A 15 19.92 -19.37 17.02
C TRP A 15 20.35 -19.61 15.58
N GLY A 16 21.48 -20.31 15.41
CA GLY A 16 21.94 -20.78 14.11
C GLY A 16 22.43 -19.66 13.19
N GLN A 17 21.92 -19.61 11.96
CA GLN A 17 22.45 -18.65 10.97
C GLN A 17 22.25 -17.18 11.40
N LEU A 18 21.30 -16.91 12.29
CA LEU A 18 21.05 -15.57 12.85
C LEU A 18 22.02 -15.20 14.00
N ALA A 19 22.85 -16.14 14.44
CA ALA A 19 23.56 -16.08 15.72
C ALA A 19 24.96 -16.68 15.66
N ARG A 20 25.61 -16.52 14.50
CA ARG A 20 26.83 -17.26 14.15
C ARG A 20 28.05 -16.83 14.93
N THR A 21 28.04 -15.61 15.46
CA THR A 21 29.13 -15.15 16.32
C THR A 21 29.11 -15.78 17.71
N GLY A 22 27.97 -16.36 18.13
CA GLY A 22 27.88 -17.15 19.36
C GLY A 22 28.41 -16.41 20.59
N ASP A 23 27.84 -15.25 20.89
CA ASP A 23 28.38 -14.35 21.92
C ASP A 23 28.17 -14.89 23.34
N ILE A 24 27.13 -15.71 23.55
CA ILE A 24 26.82 -16.31 24.85
C ILE A 24 26.46 -17.80 24.72
N SER A 25 26.63 -18.55 25.81
CA SER A 25 26.13 -19.92 25.92
C SER A 25 24.61 -19.96 25.82
N ASN A 26 24.06 -20.97 25.15
CA ASN A 26 22.62 -21.14 25.02
C ASN A 26 21.98 -21.36 26.40
N PRO A 27 21.15 -20.45 26.90
CA PRO A 27 20.59 -20.57 28.26
C PRO A 27 19.68 -21.79 28.41
N LEU A 28 19.15 -22.33 27.31
CA LEU A 28 18.24 -23.48 27.33
C LEU A 28 18.96 -24.81 27.59
N THR A 29 20.29 -24.87 27.47
CA THR A 29 21.06 -26.09 27.83
C THR A 29 20.92 -26.42 29.31
N SER A 30 20.73 -25.41 30.16
CA SER A 30 20.44 -25.59 31.59
C SER A 30 19.09 -26.29 31.85
N LEU A 31 18.15 -26.23 30.91
CA LEU A 31 16.86 -26.89 31.02
C LEU A 31 16.93 -28.34 30.52
N ARG A 32 17.58 -28.56 29.37
CA ARG A 32 17.82 -29.88 28.78
C ARG A 32 19.08 -29.85 27.90
N GLU A 33 19.93 -30.87 28.03
CA GLU A 33 21.13 -31.08 27.21
C GLU A 33 20.83 -31.18 25.70
N SER A 34 19.61 -31.59 25.33
CA SER A 34 19.19 -31.66 23.92
C SER A 34 19.23 -30.31 23.20
N PHE A 35 19.22 -29.18 23.93
CA PHE A 35 19.37 -27.85 23.35
C PHE A 35 20.82 -27.47 23.06
N GLU A 36 21.79 -28.26 23.51
CA GLU A 36 23.21 -28.01 23.22
C GLU A 36 23.58 -28.50 21.82
N LEU A 37 23.08 -29.69 21.47
CA LEU A 37 23.37 -30.33 20.20
C LEU A 37 22.35 -29.92 19.14
N ARG A 38 22.82 -29.28 18.05
CA ARG A 38 22.00 -29.12 16.86
C ARG A 38 22.20 -30.32 15.92
N PRO A 39 21.17 -31.14 15.69
CA PRO A 39 21.27 -32.22 14.73
C PRO A 39 21.48 -31.66 13.32
N GLY A 40 22.25 -32.39 12.51
CA GLY A 40 22.45 -32.07 11.10
C GLY A 40 21.15 -32.13 10.32
N TYR A 41 21.18 -31.65 9.09
CA TYR A 41 20.06 -31.84 8.16
C TYR A 41 20.17 -33.25 7.55
N GLU A 42 19.20 -34.13 7.85
CA GLU A 42 19.11 -35.48 7.28
C GLU A 42 17.88 -35.60 6.37
N GLY A 43 18.04 -36.34 5.26
CA GLY A 43 16.96 -36.66 4.32
C GLY A 43 16.80 -35.70 3.13
N GLN A 44 15.80 -35.98 2.29
CA GLN A 44 15.48 -35.22 1.07
C GLN A 44 14.45 -34.09 1.30
N GLY A 45 14.19 -33.75 2.56
CA GLY A 45 13.11 -32.84 2.97
C GLY A 45 11.80 -33.58 3.30
N GLY A 46 10.79 -32.85 3.81
CA GLY A 46 9.47 -33.38 4.18
C GLY A 46 9.31 -33.86 5.62
N THR A 47 10.40 -33.92 6.40
CA THR A 47 10.36 -34.25 7.84
C THR A 47 10.55 -32.99 8.69
N LEU A 48 9.75 -32.85 9.75
CA LEU A 48 9.89 -31.75 10.70
C LEU A 48 11.13 -31.96 11.58
N ASN A 49 12.13 -31.09 11.42
CA ASN A 49 13.34 -31.10 12.25
C ASN A 49 13.18 -30.17 13.48
N TYR A 50 12.24 -30.51 14.36
CA TYR A 50 11.94 -29.72 15.56
C TYR A 50 13.07 -29.75 16.60
N SER A 51 13.89 -30.80 16.61
CA SER A 51 15.07 -30.94 17.49
C SER A 51 16.19 -29.94 17.17
N SER A 52 16.16 -29.29 16.01
CA SER A 52 17.08 -28.20 15.66
C SER A 52 16.64 -26.82 16.16
N TRP A 53 15.39 -26.68 16.59
CA TRP A 53 14.86 -25.40 17.07
C TRP A 53 15.43 -25.06 18.45
N PHE A 54 15.91 -23.83 18.58
CA PHE A 54 16.53 -23.33 19.81
C PHE A 54 17.74 -24.15 20.30
N SER A 55 18.32 -24.97 19.42
CA SER A 55 19.46 -25.84 19.73
C SER A 55 20.78 -25.26 19.24
N GLY A 56 21.88 -25.65 19.87
CA GLY A 56 23.25 -25.19 19.63
C GLY A 56 23.91 -24.72 20.92
N GLU A 57 25.21 -24.98 21.08
CA GLU A 57 26.00 -24.62 22.26
C GLU A 57 25.98 -23.11 22.55
N LYS A 58 25.95 -22.29 21.49
CA LYS A 58 25.99 -20.83 21.57
C LYS A 58 24.83 -20.18 20.84
N VAL A 59 24.41 -19.04 21.38
CA VAL A 59 23.40 -18.16 20.79
C VAL A 59 24.00 -16.78 20.56
N GLY A 60 23.43 -16.07 19.59
CA GLY A 60 23.85 -14.72 19.21
C GLY A 60 22.94 -13.71 19.87
N LEU A 61 23.52 -12.62 20.35
CA LEU A 61 22.76 -11.51 20.93
C LEU A 61 22.53 -10.45 19.86
N PHE A 62 21.29 -10.15 19.51
CA PHE A 62 21.01 -8.98 18.69
C PHE A 62 20.39 -7.87 19.54
N ALA A 63 20.72 -6.64 19.20
CA ALA A 63 20.15 -5.46 19.85
C ALA A 63 19.91 -4.35 18.83
N GLY A 64 18.91 -3.52 19.09
CA GLY A 64 18.49 -2.44 18.23
C GLY A 64 18.03 -1.25 19.04
N LEU A 65 18.33 -0.07 18.52
CA LEU A 65 17.92 1.22 19.08
C LEU A 65 17.33 2.06 17.94
N GLU A 66 16.07 2.44 18.08
CA GLU A 66 15.40 3.39 17.18
C GLU A 66 15.16 4.69 17.93
N TYR A 67 15.53 5.83 17.32
CA TYR A 67 15.24 7.15 17.84
C TYR A 67 14.46 7.98 16.83
N ARG A 68 13.27 8.43 17.24
CA ARG A 68 12.33 9.21 16.42
C ARG A 68 12.52 10.71 16.62
N ILE A 69 13.02 11.37 15.60
CA ILE A 69 13.18 12.84 15.56
C ILE A 69 11.84 13.47 15.16
N LYS A 70 10.98 13.72 16.16
CA LYS A 70 9.59 14.17 15.95
C LYS A 70 9.45 15.38 15.00
N ARG A 71 10.35 16.37 15.10
CA ARG A 71 10.31 17.59 14.28
C ARG A 71 10.44 17.31 12.77
N LEU A 72 11.16 16.25 12.41
CA LEU A 72 11.44 15.89 11.01
C LEU A 72 10.67 14.65 10.55
N GLY A 73 10.02 13.92 11.47
CA GLY A 73 9.46 12.59 11.21
C GLY A 73 10.52 11.53 10.87
N THR A 74 11.80 11.87 11.01
CA THR A 74 12.95 11.00 10.72
C THR A 74 13.17 9.98 11.83
N ARG A 75 13.66 8.80 11.47
CA ARG A 75 14.05 7.75 12.41
C ARG A 75 15.52 7.40 12.22
N LEU A 76 16.30 7.49 13.29
CA LEU A 76 17.64 6.92 13.37
C LEU A 76 17.52 5.49 13.89
N LYS A 77 18.22 4.55 13.26
CA LYS A 77 18.27 3.15 13.65
C LYS A 77 19.72 2.74 13.82
N ILE A 78 20.01 2.10 14.94
CA ILE A 78 21.30 1.47 15.22
C ILE A 78 21.00 0.02 15.58
N GLU A 79 21.73 -0.90 14.98
CA GLU A 79 21.55 -2.33 15.20
C GLU A 79 22.91 -2.97 15.44
N TYR A 80 22.95 -3.87 16.42
CA TYR A 80 24.02 -4.82 16.64
C TYR A 80 23.54 -6.18 16.14
N ASP A 81 24.14 -6.65 15.05
CA ASP A 81 23.77 -7.86 14.32
C ASP A 81 24.88 -8.91 14.41
N THR A 82 24.48 -10.12 14.86
CA THR A 82 25.36 -11.26 15.08
C THR A 82 25.26 -12.32 13.99
N SER A 83 24.46 -12.07 12.94
CA SER A 83 24.32 -12.92 11.76
C SER A 83 25.55 -12.81 10.86
N ASP A 84 26.69 -13.28 11.36
CA ASP A 84 27.96 -13.25 10.62
C ASP A 84 27.88 -14.13 9.36
N GLN A 85 27.84 -13.51 8.18
CA GLN A 85 27.79 -14.18 6.88
C GLN A 85 29.16 -14.37 6.23
N SER A 86 30.26 -14.17 6.97
CA SER A 86 31.63 -14.32 6.43
C SER A 86 31.96 -15.76 6.03
N ASN A 87 31.38 -16.76 6.69
CA ASN A 87 31.69 -18.18 6.46
C ASN A 87 30.43 -19.07 6.30
N PRO A 88 29.45 -18.73 5.46
CA PRO A 88 28.12 -19.32 5.53
C PRO A 88 28.12 -20.81 5.14
N LEU A 89 27.07 -21.54 5.53
CA LEU A 89 26.93 -22.94 5.14
C LEU A 89 26.67 -23.04 3.63
N SER A 90 27.25 -24.05 2.98
CA SER A 90 26.95 -24.36 1.58
C SER A 90 25.44 -24.53 1.36
N PRO A 91 24.86 -24.00 0.26
CA PRO A 91 25.49 -23.41 -0.92
C PRO A 91 25.64 -21.87 -0.88
N LEU A 92 25.55 -21.25 0.30
CA LEU A 92 25.58 -19.80 0.41
C LEU A 92 26.97 -19.25 0.12
N VAL A 93 27.01 -18.04 -0.47
CA VAL A 93 28.26 -17.34 -0.79
C VAL A 93 28.67 -16.46 0.38
N PRO A 94 29.95 -16.53 0.83
CA PRO A 94 30.51 -15.60 1.81
C PRO A 94 30.23 -14.13 1.51
N ILE A 95 29.78 -13.40 2.53
CA ILE A 95 29.68 -11.95 2.47
C ILE A 95 30.62 -11.37 3.52
N ASN A 96 31.49 -10.44 3.09
CA ASN A 96 32.42 -9.80 3.99
C ASN A 96 31.67 -8.95 5.04
N VAL A 97 31.96 -9.18 6.32
CA VAL A 97 31.42 -8.44 7.47
C VAL A 97 32.61 -7.84 8.23
N SER A 98 32.82 -6.52 8.12
CA SER A 98 33.88 -5.80 8.83
C SER A 98 33.40 -5.19 10.16
N SER A 99 32.08 -4.99 10.31
CA SER A 99 31.45 -4.49 11.53
C SER A 99 30.14 -5.22 11.80
N LYS A 100 29.84 -5.47 13.07
CA LYS A 100 28.54 -5.99 13.54
C LYS A 100 27.51 -4.89 13.79
N ILE A 101 27.93 -3.63 13.70
CA ILE A 101 27.05 -2.48 13.95
C ILE A 101 26.57 -1.92 12.62
N ASN A 102 25.24 -1.87 12.46
CA ASN A 102 24.56 -1.26 11.33
C ASN A 102 23.90 0.06 11.76
N TYR A 103 23.85 1.01 10.84
CA TYR A 103 23.21 2.31 11.06
C TYR A 103 22.25 2.61 9.92
N GLY A 104 21.14 3.28 10.22
CA GLY A 104 20.14 3.65 9.23
C GLY A 104 19.42 4.95 9.58
N LEU A 105 19.03 5.69 8.55
CA LEU A 105 18.18 6.87 8.64
C LEU A 105 16.99 6.67 7.70
N SER A 106 15.78 6.82 8.24
CA SER A 106 14.53 6.77 7.47
C SER A 106 13.86 8.14 7.48
N PHE A 107 13.42 8.61 6.33
CA PHE A 107 12.81 9.91 6.13
C PHE A 107 11.39 9.75 5.56
N PRO A 108 10.40 10.51 6.07
CA PRO A 108 9.04 10.43 5.57
C PRO A 108 8.91 11.11 4.21
N LEU A 109 8.15 10.49 3.30
CA LEU A 109 7.70 11.07 2.03
C LEU A 109 6.23 11.48 2.14
N GLY A 110 5.93 12.34 3.12
CA GLY A 110 4.57 12.79 3.42
C GLY A 110 3.61 11.62 3.67
N GLN A 111 2.49 11.60 2.95
CA GLN A 111 1.50 10.52 3.04
C GLN A 111 1.87 9.29 2.19
N TRP A 112 2.82 9.41 1.26
CA TRP A 112 3.07 8.41 0.23
C TRP A 112 3.99 7.28 0.67
N GLY A 113 4.79 7.48 1.72
CA GLY A 113 5.75 6.46 2.13
C GLY A 113 6.93 6.99 2.92
N GLU A 114 8.06 6.30 2.77
CA GLU A 114 9.35 6.64 3.34
C GLU A 114 10.49 6.19 2.42
N PHE A 115 11.63 6.85 2.54
CA PHE A 115 12.90 6.34 2.00
C PHE A 115 13.91 6.20 3.13
N SER A 116 14.80 5.24 3.01
CA SER A 116 15.86 5.04 4.00
C SER A 116 17.22 4.86 3.35
N PHE A 117 18.23 5.37 4.04
CA PHE A 117 19.63 5.15 3.75
C PHE A 117 20.29 4.48 4.95
N GLY A 118 21.19 3.54 4.71
CA GLY A 118 21.89 2.84 5.78
C GLY A 118 23.29 2.42 5.39
N TYR A 119 24.06 2.07 6.42
CA TYR A 119 25.38 1.48 6.30
C TYR A 119 25.40 0.21 7.14
N GLN A 120 25.62 -0.91 6.46
CA GLN A 120 25.53 -2.25 7.00
C GLN A 120 26.88 -2.94 6.91
N ARG A 121 27.14 -3.83 7.86
CA ARG A 121 28.29 -4.76 7.86
C ARG A 121 29.67 -4.07 7.80
N GLY A 122 29.72 -2.76 8.02
CA GLY A 122 30.93 -1.93 7.94
C GLY A 122 31.51 -1.75 6.54
N ASN A 123 30.78 -2.09 5.48
CA ASN A 123 31.26 -2.00 4.09
C ASN A 123 30.15 -1.83 3.04
N THR A 124 28.87 -1.91 3.42
CA THR A 124 27.76 -1.95 2.47
C THR A 124 26.83 -0.77 2.69
N TYR A 125 26.56 0.00 1.64
CA TYR A 125 25.52 1.03 1.66
C TYR A 125 24.17 0.44 1.25
N GLN A 126 23.11 0.80 1.97
CA GLN A 126 21.75 0.36 1.71
C GLN A 126 20.88 1.57 1.37
N PHE A 127 20.09 1.46 0.31
CA PHE A 127 19.04 2.40 -0.04
C PHE A 127 17.71 1.64 -0.15
N SER A 128 16.64 2.20 0.39
CA SER A 128 15.31 1.58 0.33
C SER A 128 14.22 2.62 0.17
N PHE A 129 13.16 2.24 -0.52
CA PHE A 129 11.95 3.03 -0.68
C PHE A 129 10.76 2.15 -0.30
N PHE A 130 9.85 2.71 0.48
CA PHE A 130 8.62 2.06 0.88
C PHE A 130 7.45 2.99 0.54
N LEU A 131 6.54 2.51 -0.30
CA LEU A 131 5.33 3.25 -0.69
C LEU A 131 4.12 2.64 0.01
N LYS A 132 3.25 3.49 0.55
CA LYS A 132 2.00 3.10 1.21
C LYS A 132 0.84 3.83 0.55
N GLY A 133 -0.31 3.16 0.40
CA GLY A 133 -1.53 3.77 -0.12
C GLY A 133 -2.80 3.13 0.42
N ASP A 134 -3.76 3.98 0.77
CA ASP A 134 -5.12 3.59 1.12
C ASP A 134 -6.07 3.86 -0.06
N TYR A 135 -6.21 2.85 -0.92
CA TYR A 135 -7.07 2.94 -2.12
C TYR A 135 -8.57 2.93 -1.82
N SER A 136 -8.98 2.85 -0.54
CA SER A 136 -10.39 2.91 -0.15
C SER A 136 -10.90 4.35 -0.01
N LYS A 137 -10.03 5.33 0.26
CA LYS A 137 -10.44 6.73 0.48
C LYS A 137 -10.09 7.60 -0.73
N GLU A 138 -8.80 7.84 -0.91
CA GLU A 138 -8.27 8.66 -1.98
C GLU A 138 -7.15 7.91 -2.70
N ASN A 139 -7.15 7.98 -4.02
CA ASN A 139 -6.06 7.43 -4.79
C ASN A 139 -4.77 8.18 -4.44
N LEU A 140 -3.67 7.44 -4.30
CA LEU A 140 -2.34 8.03 -4.06
C LEU A 140 -1.96 9.13 -5.05
N VAL A 141 -2.45 9.01 -6.28
CA VAL A 141 -2.36 10.03 -7.30
C VAL A 141 -3.77 10.63 -7.48
N PRO A 142 -3.98 11.90 -7.13
CA PRO A 142 -5.25 12.57 -7.36
C PRO A 142 -5.61 12.51 -8.85
N LYS A 143 -6.74 11.89 -9.18
CA LYS A 143 -7.25 11.90 -10.55
C LYS A 143 -8.00 13.20 -10.78
N TYR A 144 -7.30 14.19 -11.35
CA TYR A 144 -7.92 15.41 -11.84
C TYR A 144 -8.65 15.12 -13.14
N GLU A 145 -9.95 14.90 -13.04
CA GLU A 145 -10.83 14.70 -14.19
C GLU A 145 -11.81 15.86 -14.29
N SER A 146 -11.43 16.87 -15.09
CA SER A 146 -12.30 17.98 -15.44
C SER A 146 -13.61 17.44 -16.02
N PRO A 147 -14.76 18.05 -15.70
CA PRO A 147 -15.99 17.72 -16.40
C PRO A 147 -15.76 17.89 -17.91
N PRO A 148 -16.11 16.91 -18.75
CA PRO A 148 -16.15 17.14 -20.19
C PRO A 148 -17.10 18.31 -20.53
N PRO A 149 -16.90 18.97 -21.68
CA PRO A 149 -17.78 20.03 -22.14
C PRO A 149 -19.19 19.48 -22.38
N LEU A 150 -20.19 20.20 -21.89
CA LEU A 150 -21.59 19.87 -22.09
C LEU A 150 -22.00 20.11 -23.55
N ALA A 151 -23.01 19.37 -24.02
CA ALA A 151 -23.63 19.69 -25.28
C ALA A 151 -24.23 21.09 -25.22
N GLN A 152 -24.09 21.85 -26.31
CA GLN A 152 -24.74 23.15 -26.46
C GLN A 152 -25.67 23.08 -27.67
N PRO A 153 -26.93 22.68 -27.48
CA PRO A 153 -27.89 22.59 -28.57
C PRO A 153 -28.12 23.97 -29.21
N ASN A 154 -28.06 24.05 -30.53
CA ASN A 154 -28.45 25.25 -31.27
C ASN A 154 -29.98 25.46 -31.22
N LYS A 155 -30.50 26.59 -31.73
CA LYS A 155 -31.94 26.90 -31.67
C LYS A 155 -32.83 25.79 -32.24
N LEU A 156 -32.48 25.26 -33.41
CA LEU A 156 -33.23 24.17 -34.06
C LEU A 156 -33.21 22.88 -33.22
N GLN A 157 -32.07 22.56 -32.61
CA GLN A 157 -31.96 21.40 -31.73
C GLN A 157 -32.76 21.59 -30.44
N LYS A 158 -32.80 22.80 -29.86
CA LYS A 158 -33.63 23.10 -28.69
C LYS A 158 -35.12 22.88 -28.98
N GLU A 159 -35.61 23.34 -30.12
CA GLU A 159 -36.99 23.10 -30.55
C GLU A 159 -37.30 21.60 -30.74
N LYS A 160 -36.36 20.84 -31.33
CA LYS A 160 -36.50 19.39 -31.46
C LYS A 160 -36.46 18.66 -30.12
N LEU A 161 -35.61 19.08 -29.18
CA LEU A 161 -35.56 18.51 -27.83
C LEU A 161 -36.89 18.71 -27.08
N LYS A 162 -37.64 19.77 -27.42
CA LYS A 162 -38.96 20.05 -26.86
C LYS A 162 -40.08 19.25 -27.52
N SER A 163 -40.08 19.18 -28.86
CA SER A 163 -41.20 18.63 -29.65
C SER A 163 -41.06 17.15 -30.04
N ASP A 164 -39.84 16.64 -30.18
CA ASP A 164 -39.56 15.28 -30.64
C ASP A 164 -39.01 14.42 -29.50
N LYS A 165 -39.86 13.49 -29.03
CA LYS A 165 -39.56 12.57 -27.93
C LYS A 165 -38.38 11.65 -28.26
N ASP A 166 -38.31 11.13 -29.48
CA ASP A 166 -37.23 10.22 -29.90
C ASP A 166 -35.90 10.96 -30.02
N PHE A 167 -35.93 12.17 -30.57
CA PHE A 167 -34.75 13.02 -30.63
C PHE A 167 -34.22 13.36 -29.23
N TYR A 168 -35.11 13.63 -28.27
CA TYR A 168 -34.76 13.88 -26.89
C TYR A 168 -34.03 12.68 -26.25
N TYR A 169 -34.63 11.49 -26.26
CA TYR A 169 -34.02 10.31 -25.62
C TYR A 169 -32.74 9.85 -26.31
N ARG A 170 -32.67 9.93 -27.65
CA ARG A 170 -31.42 9.63 -28.39
C ARG A 170 -30.32 10.63 -28.05
N SER A 171 -30.67 11.91 -27.90
CA SER A 171 -29.72 12.94 -27.48
C SER A 171 -29.23 12.71 -26.05
N LEU A 172 -30.12 12.30 -25.15
CA LEU A 172 -29.79 11.94 -23.76
C LEU A 172 -28.85 10.75 -23.70
N LEU A 173 -29.20 9.64 -24.36
CA LEU A 173 -28.36 8.45 -24.45
C LEU A 173 -26.98 8.78 -25.03
N ARG A 174 -26.93 9.48 -26.17
CA ARG A 174 -25.67 9.83 -26.83
C ARG A 174 -24.79 10.70 -25.94
N ASN A 175 -25.37 11.70 -25.28
CA ASN A 175 -24.59 12.61 -24.45
C ASN A 175 -24.14 11.95 -23.15
N LEU A 176 -24.94 11.10 -22.51
CA LEU A 176 -24.52 10.35 -21.32
C LEU A 176 -23.41 9.34 -21.66
N ASN A 177 -23.52 8.63 -22.79
CA ASN A 177 -22.51 7.66 -23.23
C ASN A 177 -21.12 8.28 -23.42
N ARG A 178 -21.03 9.56 -23.80
CA ARG A 178 -19.74 10.29 -23.90
C ARG A 178 -19.01 10.41 -22.56
N TYR A 179 -19.73 10.22 -21.45
CA TYR A 179 -19.20 10.25 -20.09
C TYR A 179 -19.08 8.85 -19.48
N GLU A 180 -19.31 7.80 -20.28
CA GLU A 180 -19.39 6.39 -19.86
C GLU A 180 -20.43 6.19 -18.74
N VAL A 181 -21.51 6.98 -18.84
CA VAL A 181 -22.74 6.81 -18.07
C VAL A 181 -23.80 6.30 -19.04
N TYR A 182 -24.29 5.10 -18.81
CA TYR A 182 -25.17 4.39 -19.72
C TYR A 182 -26.61 4.47 -19.25
N LEU A 183 -27.47 5.10 -20.05
CA LEU A 183 -28.89 5.22 -19.75
C LEU A 183 -29.57 3.84 -19.78
N GLN A 184 -30.24 3.47 -18.69
CA GLN A 184 -31.00 2.21 -18.56
C GLN A 184 -32.50 2.45 -18.74
N GLY A 185 -32.99 3.62 -18.32
CA GLY A 185 -34.38 4.03 -18.46
C GLY A 185 -34.50 5.54 -18.33
N ALA A 186 -35.53 6.11 -18.94
CA ALA A 186 -35.84 7.53 -18.80
C ALA A 186 -37.33 7.81 -19.00
N THR A 187 -37.92 8.53 -18.06
CA THR A 187 -39.32 8.99 -18.12
C THR A 187 -39.33 10.50 -18.01
N ARG A 188 -40.00 11.16 -18.96
CA ARG A 188 -40.13 12.62 -18.98
C ARG A 188 -41.59 12.99 -18.78
N THR A 189 -41.84 13.91 -17.86
CA THR A 189 -43.13 14.56 -17.62
C THR A 189 -43.05 16.04 -18.00
N GLU A 190 -44.04 16.85 -17.62
CA GLU A 190 -44.06 18.28 -17.95
C GLU A 190 -42.91 19.07 -17.32
N ASP A 191 -42.58 18.79 -16.06
CA ASP A 191 -41.58 19.53 -15.28
C ASP A 191 -40.45 18.66 -14.70
N LYS A 192 -40.53 17.33 -14.88
CA LYS A 192 -39.58 16.39 -14.27
C LYS A 192 -39.06 15.36 -15.27
N LEU A 193 -37.77 15.04 -15.14
CA LEU A 193 -37.09 13.97 -15.85
C LEU A 193 -36.56 12.94 -14.84
N ASP A 194 -37.10 11.73 -14.88
CA ASP A 194 -36.57 10.57 -14.18
C ASP A 194 -35.63 9.80 -15.09
N ILE A 195 -34.41 9.53 -14.66
CA ILE A 195 -33.46 8.68 -15.39
C ILE A 195 -32.90 7.60 -14.49
N THR A 196 -32.65 6.43 -15.05
CA THR A 196 -31.88 5.37 -14.39
C THR A 196 -30.61 5.16 -15.19
N ILE A 197 -29.46 5.14 -14.51
CA ILE A 197 -28.15 5.07 -15.14
C ILE A 197 -27.33 3.89 -14.60
N ASN A 198 -26.44 3.37 -15.44
CA ASN A 198 -25.38 2.43 -15.05
C ASN A 198 -24.03 3.03 -15.45
N GLN A 199 -22.99 2.84 -14.63
CA GLN A 199 -21.65 3.35 -14.89
C GLN A 199 -20.61 2.54 -14.12
N ALA A 200 -19.45 2.31 -14.74
CA ALA A 200 -18.30 1.65 -14.11
C ALA A 200 -17.09 2.59 -13.94
N LYS A 201 -17.19 3.82 -14.46
CA LYS A 201 -16.07 4.77 -14.56
C LYS A 201 -15.74 5.47 -13.25
N TYR A 202 -16.78 5.94 -12.54
CA TYR A 202 -16.65 6.75 -11.34
C TYR A 202 -16.88 5.89 -10.11
N ARG A 203 -15.84 5.76 -9.27
CA ARG A 203 -15.94 5.12 -7.95
C ARG A 203 -16.97 5.81 -7.04
N SER A 204 -17.11 7.13 -7.13
CA SER A 204 -18.08 7.89 -6.33
C SER A 204 -19.43 7.97 -7.05
N TYR A 205 -20.45 7.35 -6.46
CA TYR A 205 -21.83 7.46 -6.95
C TYR A 205 -22.32 8.91 -6.98
N VAL A 206 -22.04 9.71 -5.95
CA VAL A 206 -22.39 11.14 -5.92
C VAL A 206 -21.79 11.89 -7.11
N ARG A 207 -20.52 11.59 -7.47
CA ARG A 207 -19.88 12.18 -8.66
C ARG A 207 -20.56 11.72 -9.95
N ALA A 208 -20.86 10.43 -10.07
CA ALA A 208 -21.57 9.90 -11.24
C ALA A 208 -22.94 10.55 -11.42
N THR A 209 -23.75 10.60 -10.36
CA THR A 209 -25.05 11.25 -10.32
C THR A 209 -24.95 12.72 -10.69
N GLY A 210 -24.01 13.47 -10.11
CA GLY A 210 -23.81 14.88 -10.46
C GLY A 210 -23.39 15.10 -11.93
N ARG A 211 -22.56 14.20 -12.49
CA ARG A 211 -22.19 14.25 -13.92
C ARG A 211 -23.39 13.97 -14.82
N ALA A 212 -24.18 12.94 -14.49
CA ALA A 212 -25.39 12.58 -15.23
C ALA A 212 -26.43 13.71 -15.18
N ALA A 213 -26.67 14.31 -14.00
CA ALA A 213 -27.56 15.45 -13.82
C ALA A 213 -27.14 16.64 -14.68
N ARG A 214 -25.84 16.94 -14.71
CA ARG A 214 -25.30 18.05 -15.51
C ARG A 214 -25.49 17.84 -17.02
N VAL A 215 -25.32 16.59 -17.48
CA VAL A 215 -25.57 16.22 -18.89
C VAL A 215 -27.06 16.32 -19.21
N ALA A 216 -27.91 15.71 -18.38
CA ALA A 216 -29.36 15.73 -18.55
C ALA A 216 -29.90 17.16 -18.57
N ALA A 217 -29.48 18.02 -17.64
CA ALA A 217 -29.86 19.42 -17.58
C ALA A 217 -29.42 20.21 -18.83
N SER A 218 -28.25 19.91 -19.41
CA SER A 218 -27.75 20.65 -20.59
C SER A 218 -28.57 20.46 -21.87
N ILE A 219 -29.33 19.36 -21.96
CA ILE A 219 -30.17 19.02 -23.11
C ILE A 219 -31.66 19.00 -22.76
N SER A 220 -32.01 19.22 -21.49
CA SER A 220 -33.40 19.30 -21.04
C SER A 220 -34.00 20.64 -21.48
N PRO A 221 -35.23 20.63 -22.04
CA PRO A 221 -35.95 21.86 -22.30
C PRO A 221 -36.20 22.67 -21.02
N PRO A 222 -36.39 24.01 -21.11
CA PRO A 222 -36.55 24.88 -19.94
C PRO A 222 -37.72 24.53 -19.02
N GLU A 223 -38.71 23.77 -19.52
CA GLU A 223 -39.86 23.33 -18.76
C GLU A 223 -39.48 22.31 -17.67
N ILE A 224 -38.42 21.52 -17.89
CA ILE A 224 -37.92 20.54 -16.93
C ILE A 224 -37.14 21.25 -15.82
N LYS A 225 -37.71 21.25 -14.62
CA LYS A 225 -37.16 21.87 -13.40
C LYS A 225 -36.43 20.87 -12.52
N THR A 226 -36.82 19.60 -12.58
CA THR A 226 -36.29 18.54 -11.71
C THR A 226 -35.72 17.40 -12.52
N VAL A 227 -34.49 16.98 -12.18
CA VAL A 227 -33.85 15.77 -12.72
C VAL A 227 -33.61 14.81 -11.56
N GLU A 228 -34.24 13.64 -11.61
CA GLU A 228 -34.09 12.56 -10.64
C GLU A 228 -33.32 11.40 -11.28
N ILE A 229 -32.39 10.80 -10.53
CA ILE A 229 -31.37 9.87 -11.02
C ILE A 229 -31.20 8.70 -10.05
#